data_AF-A0A2D7W9D5-F1
#
_entry.id   AF-A0A2D7W9D5-F1
#
_cell.length_a   1.000
_cell.length_b   1.000
_cell.length_c   1.000
_cell.angle_alpha   90.00
_cell.angle_beta   90.00
_cell.angle_gamma   90.00
#
_symmetry.space_group_name_H-M   'P 1'
#
loop_
_entity.id
_entity.type
_entity.pdbx_description
1 polymer ?
#
loop_
_entity_poly.entity_id
_entity_poly.type
_entity_poly.pdbx_seq_one_letter_code
_entity_poly.pdbx_strand_id
1 'polypeptide(L)' 'MKEAQKIIGWIKESNSLSTREIITRLKKEKMEIQAHVLKRALVKSPFIRIKEKKEVEGNIVTIWEFFSEE' A
#
# COMPACT_ATOMS: atom_id res chain seq x y z
N MET A 1 -8.37 -8.37 9.51
CA MET A 1 -7.06 -9.00 9.17
C MET A 1 -6.92 -9.28 7.68
N LYS A 2 -7.94 -9.87 7.04
CA LYS A 2 -7.94 -10.23 5.61
C LYS A 2 -7.59 -9.06 4.67
N GLU A 3 -8.05 -7.84 4.99
CA GLU A 3 -7.88 -6.67 4.11
C GLU A 3 -6.45 -6.14 4.09
N ALA A 4 -5.77 -6.12 5.24
CA ALA A 4 -4.36 -5.72 5.30
C ALA A 4 -3.47 -6.71 4.53
N GLN A 5 -3.75 -8.02 4.66
CA GLN A 5 -3.07 -9.05 3.88
C GLN A 5 -3.34 -8.89 2.38
N LYS A 6 -4.56 -8.51 1.99
CA LYS A 6 -4.91 -8.24 0.59
C LYS A 6 -4.11 -7.08 0.00
N ILE A 7 -3.97 -5.99 0.75
CA ILE A 7 -3.14 -4.84 0.34
C ILE A 7 -1.68 -5.27 0.16
N ILE A 8 -1.13 -6.04 1.10
CA ILE A 8 0.24 -6.57 1.00
C ILE A 8 0.38 -7.44 -0.27
N GLY A 9 -0.61 -8.31 -0.54
CA GLY A 9 -0.66 -9.13 -1.75
C GLY A 9 -0.60 -8.30 -3.03
N TRP A 10 -1.38 -7.23 -3.12
CA TRP A 10 -1.35 -6.33 -4.29
C TRP A 10 0.00 -5.67 -4.50
N ILE A 11 0.66 -5.23 -3.42
CA ILE A 11 1.98 -4.62 -3.51
C ILE A 11 3.00 -5.66 -3.98
N LYS A 12 2.92 -6.89 -3.47
CA LYS A 12 3.76 -8.02 -3.91
C LYS A 12 3.58 -8.33 -5.39
N GLU A 13 2.35 -8.44 -5.88
CA GLU A 13 2.04 -8.72 -7.29
C GLU A 13 2.48 -7.59 -8.23
N SER A 14 2.47 -6.34 -7.75
CA SER A 14 2.76 -5.16 -8.57
C SER A 14 4.21 -4.66 -8.40
N ASN A 15 5.04 -5.36 -7.60
CA ASN A 15 6.33 -4.92 -7.04
C ASN A 15 6.26 -3.67 -6.15
N SER A 16 5.57 -2.62 -6.58
CA SER A 16 5.34 -1.40 -5.82
C SER A 16 3.99 -0.77 -6.13
N LEU A 17 3.38 -0.09 -5.16
CA LEU A 17 2.17 0.72 -5.32
C LEU A 17 2.24 2.00 -4.51
N SER A 18 1.67 3.07 -5.06
CA SER A 18 1.41 4.30 -4.32
C SER A 18 0.22 4.18 -3.38
N THR A 19 0.17 5.03 -2.35
CA THR A 19 -1.04 5.17 -1.50
C THR A 19 -2.30 5.46 -2.32
N ARG A 20 -2.18 6.25 -3.41
CA ARG A 20 -3.31 6.60 -4.30
C ARG A 20 -3.82 5.39 -5.08
N GLU A 21 -2.93 4.53 -5.58
CA GLU A 21 -3.31 3.30 -6.28
C GLU A 21 -3.96 2.29 -5.34
N ILE A 22 -3.44 2.14 -4.12
CA ILE A 22 -4.03 1.27 -3.10
C ILE A 22 -5.46 1.71 -2.78
N ILE A 23 -5.67 3.00 -2.54
CA ILE A 23 -7.01 3.57 -2.32
C ILE A 23 -7.92 3.33 -3.53
N THR A 24 -7.39 3.48 -4.74
CA THR A 24 -8.16 3.24 -5.97
C THR A 24 -8.60 1.78 -6.09
N ARG A 25 -7.72 0.82 -5.75
CA ARG A 25 -8.08 -0.61 -5.73
C ARG A 25 -9.13 -0.92 -4.67
N LEU A 26 -9.00 -0.39 -3.45
CA LEU A 26 -10.00 -0.54 -2.39
C LEU A 26 -11.39 -0.05 -2.85
N LYS A 27 -11.45 1.14 -3.47
CA LYS A 27 -12.70 1.68 -4.03
C LYS A 27 -13.29 0.78 -5.12
N LYS A 28 -12.46 0.30 -6.05
CA LYS A 28 -12.91 -0.60 -7.14
C LYS A 28 -13.53 -1.89 -6.60
N GLU A 29 -12.97 -2.41 -5.52
CA GLU A 29 -13.50 -3.60 -4.86
C GLU A 29 -14.61 -3.34 -3.84
N LYS A 30 -15.09 -2.08 -3.74
CA LYS A 30 -16.11 -1.66 -2.77
C LYS A 30 -15.72 -1.97 -1.32
N MET A 31 -14.42 -1.96 -1.03
CA MET A 31 -13.89 -2.11 0.32
C MET A 31 -13.85 -0.76 1.03
N GLU A 32 -14.15 -0.75 2.32
CA GLU A 32 -14.05 0.46 3.13
C GLU A 32 -12.58 0.85 3.34
N ILE A 33 -12.28 2.15 3.20
CA ILE A 33 -10.93 2.67 3.42
C ILE A 33 -10.76 2.96 4.90
N GLN A 34 -10.24 1.99 5.64
CA GLN A 34 -10.03 2.12 7.08
C GLN A 34 -8.58 2.47 7.40
N ALA A 35 -8.36 3.60 8.09
CA ALA A 35 -7.01 4.10 8.41
C ALA A 35 -6.18 3.07 9.19
N HIS A 36 -6.80 2.29 10.09
CA HIS A 36 -6.10 1.27 10.86
C HIS A 36 -5.66 0.07 10.00
N VAL A 37 -6.40 -0.27 8.95
CA VAL A 37 -6.05 -1.32 7.98
C VAL A 37 -4.85 -0.87 7.14
N LEU A 38 -4.89 0.37 6.61
CA LEU A 38 -3.77 0.97 5.88
C LEU A 38 -2.51 1.02 6.75
N LYS A 39 -2.61 1.51 7.99
CA LYS A 39 -1.49 1.55 8.94
C LYS A 39 -0.92 0.15 9.20
N ARG A 40 -1.78 -0.86 9.33
CA ARG A 40 -1.34 -2.25 9.56
C ARG A 40 -0.63 -2.84 8.34
N ALA A 41 -1.11 -2.57 7.13
CA ALA A 41 -0.54 -3.10 5.89
C ALA A 41 0.75 -2.38 5.48
N LEU A 42 0.80 -1.06 5.61
CA LEU A 42 1.88 -0.24 5.03
C LEU A 42 2.97 0.13 6.03
N VAL A 43 2.61 0.36 7.30
CA VAL A 43 3.54 0.89 8.31
C VAL A 43 3.99 -0.20 9.29
N LYS A 44 3.09 -1.09 9.70
CA LYS A 44 3.40 -2.14 10.69
C LYS A 44 3.78 -3.48 10.07
N SER A 45 3.60 -3.65 8.76
CA SER A 45 3.94 -4.90 8.09
C SER A 45 5.46 -5.04 8.01
N PRO A 46 6.03 -6.20 8.40
CA PRO A 46 7.46 -6.45 8.19
C PRO A 46 7.81 -6.65 6.72
N PHE A 47 6.81 -6.86 5.85
CA PHE A 47 7.01 -7.15 4.42
C PHE A 47 6.91 -5.93 3.51
N ILE A 48 6.59 -4.75 4.04
CA ILE A 48 6.37 -3.55 3.24
C ILE A 48 7.31 -2.46 3.74
N ARG A 49 7.97 -1.78 2.81
CA ARG A 49 8.78 -0.59 3.10
C ARG A 49 8.46 0.55 2.15
N ILE A 50 8.88 1.76 2.52
CA ILE A 50 8.83 2.91 1.62
C ILE A 50 9.94 2.73 0.59
N LYS A 51 9.55 2.68 -0.69
CA LYS A 51 10.50 2.68 -1.81
C LYS A 51 11.01 4.09 -2.06
N GLU A 52 10.09 5.03 -2.20
CA GLU A 52 10.39 6.45 -2.43
C GLU A 52 9.17 7.34 -2.10
N LYS A 53 9.41 8.64 -2.07
CA LYS A 53 8.36 9.66 -2.06
C LYS A 53 8.47 10.46 -3.34
N LYS A 54 7.38 10.55 -4.10
CA LYS A 54 7.34 11.21 -5.40
C LYS A 54 6.38 12.39 -5.36
N GLU A 55 6.78 13.52 -5.92
CA GLU A 55 5.88 14.64 -6.13
C GLU A 55 5.06 14.42 -7.41
N VAL A 56 3.74 14.54 -7.29
CA VAL A 56 2.78 14.38 -8.38
C VAL A 56 1.71 15.46 -8.21
N GLU A 57 1.55 16.34 -9.20
CA GLU A 57 0.55 17.42 -9.16
C GLU A 57 0.69 18.32 -7.91
N GLY A 58 1.93 18.64 -7.49
CA GLY A 58 2.23 19.42 -6.28
C GLY A 58 1.96 18.68 -4.96
N ASN A 59 1.62 17.39 -5.00
CA ASN A 59 1.37 16.56 -3.83
C ASN A 59 2.43 15.48 -3.68
N ILE A 60 2.89 15.26 -2.44
CA ILE A 60 3.82 14.17 -2.14
C ILE A 60 3.03 12.87 -2.00
N VAL A 61 3.41 11.87 -2.79
CA VAL A 61 2.84 10.52 -2.75
C VAL A 61 3.92 9.52 -2.35
N THR A 62 3.63 8.70 -1.34
CA THR A 62 4.51 7.60 -0.93
C THR A 62 4.30 6.40 -1.83
N ILE A 63 5.41 5.86 -2.36
CA ILE A 63 5.47 4.59 -3.08
C ILE A 63 5.95 3.51 -2.10
N TRP A 64 5.18 2.43 -2.02
CA TRP A 64 5.43 1.28 -1.16
C TRP A 64 5.90 0.11 -2.01
N GLU A 65 6.84 -0.67 -1.51
CA GLU A 65 7.28 -1.91 -2.18
C GLU A 65 7.23 -3.10 -1.23
N PHE A 66 7.10 -4.28 -1.82
CA PHE A 66 7.24 -5.53 -1.10
C PHE A 66 8.73 -5.81 -0.90
N PHE A 67 9.10 -6.08 0.33
CA PHE A 67 10.46 -6.43 0.71
C PHE A 67 10.41 -7.71 1.52
N SER A 68 11.01 -8.76 0.97
CA SER A 68 11.43 -9.94 1.72
C SER A 68 12.94 -9.93 1.75
N GLU A 69 13.53 -9.92 2.95
CA GLU A 69 14.89 -10.43 3.11
C GLU A 69 14.81 -11.91 2.71
N GLU A 70 15.54 -12.29 1.66
CA GLU A 70 15.77 -13.71 1.32
C GLU A 70 16.54 -14.41 2.43
#